data_AF-A0A3B1CA10-F1
#
_entry.id   AF-A0A3B1CA10-F1
#
_cell.length_a   1.000
_cell.length_b   1.000
_cell.length_c   1.000
_cell.angle_alpha   90.00
_cell.angle_beta   90.00
_cell.angle_gamma   90.00
#
_symmetry.space_group_name_H-M   'P 1'
#
loop_
_entity.id
_entity.type
_entity.pdbx_description
1 polymer ?
#
loop_
_entity_poly.entity_id
_entity_poly.type
_entity_poly.pdbx_seq_one_letter_code
_entity_poly.pdbx_strand_id
1 'polypeptide(L)'
;MHTLSQNKDTTFNSRYELDRECKSAKRALKREFGLRHILGSSKVVQELHEKIDRISSCDVNVLISGETGTGKELAARAVHYISSRACKPFIPLNCGAIPENLFENELFGHAKGAFTDARLQQA
;
A
#
# COMPACT_ATOMS: atom_id res chain seq x y z
N MET A 1 28.01 7.46 -51.27
CA MET A 1 28.60 6.79 -50.08
C MET A 1 27.71 7.15 -48.90
N HIS A 2 26.79 6.28 -48.47
CA HIS A 2 26.96 5.37 -47.30
C HIS A 2 27.48 6.13 -46.05
N THR A 3 26.86 6.19 -44.86
CA THR A 3 25.72 5.47 -44.26
C THR A 3 25.50 6.04 -42.84
N LEU A 4 24.29 5.84 -42.29
CA LEU A 4 23.98 5.58 -40.86
C LEU A 4 24.18 6.72 -39.83
N SER A 5 23.09 7.45 -39.54
CA SER A 5 22.87 8.04 -38.21
C SER A 5 21.37 8.07 -37.89
N GLN A 6 20.80 6.90 -37.57
CA GLN A 6 19.56 6.79 -36.80
C GLN A 6 19.73 5.63 -35.80
N ASN A 7 19.05 5.72 -34.65
CA ASN A 7 18.89 4.70 -33.59
C ASN A 7 19.67 4.90 -32.28
N LYS A 8 19.45 6.02 -31.57
CA LYS A 8 19.71 6.10 -30.11
C LYS A 8 18.51 6.53 -29.27
N ASP A 9 17.46 7.10 -29.86
CA ASP A 9 16.34 7.67 -29.10
C ASP A 9 15.17 6.69 -28.86
N THR A 10 15.03 5.65 -29.68
CA THR A 10 13.90 4.70 -29.61
C THR A 10 13.94 3.79 -28.38
N THR A 11 15.11 3.47 -27.84
CA THR A 11 15.26 2.52 -26.71
C THR A 11 14.82 3.11 -25.37
N PHE A 12 14.89 4.44 -25.21
CA PHE A 12 14.55 5.12 -23.95
C PHE A 12 13.04 5.20 -23.73
N ASN A 13 12.27 5.39 -24.81
CA ASN A 13 10.81 5.47 -24.76
C ASN A 13 10.16 4.11 -24.46
N SER A 14 10.64 3.01 -25.05
CA SER A 14 10.08 1.67 -24.82
C SER A 14 10.18 1.20 -23.37
N ARG A 15 11.23 1.58 -22.63
CA ARG A 15 11.38 1.19 -21.23
C ARG A 15 10.38 1.91 -20.32
N TYR A 16 10.04 3.15 -20.66
CA TYR A 16 9.04 3.94 -19.95
C TYR A 16 7.62 3.41 -20.22
N GLU A 17 7.32 3.02 -21.46
CA GLU A 17 6.04 2.40 -21.84
C GLU A 17 5.88 1.01 -21.22
N LEU A 18 6.93 0.17 -21.26
CA LEU A 18 6.95 -1.15 -20.60
C LEU A 18 6.76 -1.05 -19.09
N ASP A 19 7.37 -0.05 -18.43
CA ASP A 19 7.16 0.18 -17.00
C ASP A 19 5.75 0.69 -16.72
N ARG A 20 5.15 1.48 -17.62
CA ARG A 20 3.76 1.94 -17.52
C ARG A 20 2.75 0.80 -17.69
N GLU A 21 2.95 -0.06 -18.68
CA GLU A 21 2.14 -1.26 -18.93
C GLU A 21 2.33 -2.30 -17.82
N CYS A 22 3.55 -2.50 -17.34
CA CYS A 22 3.80 -3.39 -16.22
C CYS A 22 3.16 -2.83 -14.93
N LYS A 23 3.17 -1.50 -14.73
CA LYS A 23 2.46 -0.85 -13.62
C LYS A 23 0.94 -0.95 -13.76
N SER A 24 0.36 -0.79 -14.95
CA SER A 24 -1.09 -0.92 -15.16
C SER A 24 -1.55 -2.37 -14.99
N ALA A 25 -0.81 -3.34 -15.54
CA ALA A 25 -1.08 -4.77 -15.38
C ALA A 25 -0.93 -5.20 -13.91
N LYS A 26 0.14 -4.78 -13.22
CA LYS A 26 0.32 -5.03 -11.78
C LYS A 26 -0.77 -4.35 -10.93
N ARG A 27 -1.28 -3.19 -11.34
CA ARG A 27 -2.40 -2.52 -10.67
C ARG A 27 -3.70 -3.28 -10.84
N ALA A 28 -4.03 -3.71 -12.06
CA ALA A 28 -5.23 -4.51 -12.32
C ALA A 28 -5.20 -5.81 -11.50
N LEU A 29 -4.05 -6.49 -11.50
CA LEU A 29 -3.83 -7.68 -10.70
C LEU A 29 -3.97 -7.38 -9.20
N LYS A 30 -3.29 -6.35 -8.67
CA LYS A 30 -3.41 -5.96 -7.26
C LYS A 30 -4.83 -5.59 -6.85
N ARG A 31 -5.59 -4.96 -7.74
CA ARG A 31 -7.01 -4.60 -7.52
C ARG A 31 -7.86 -5.84 -7.36
N GLU A 32 -7.66 -6.82 -8.24
CA GLU A 32 -8.34 -8.11 -8.19
C GLU A 32 -7.95 -8.91 -6.93
N PHE A 33 -6.66 -8.96 -6.60
CA PHE A 33 -6.18 -9.63 -5.39
C PHE A 33 -6.66 -8.94 -4.09
N GLY A 34 -6.70 -7.61 -4.07
CA GLY A 34 -7.13 -6.83 -2.89
C GLY A 34 -8.57 -7.11 -2.48
N LEU A 35 -9.49 -7.23 -3.44
CA LEU A 35 -10.89 -7.57 -3.19
C LEU A 35 -11.10 -9.07 -2.93
N ARG A 36 -10.33 -9.95 -3.58
CA ARG A 36 -10.44 -11.41 -3.40
C ARG A 36 -10.12 -11.90 -1.98
N HIS A 37 -9.45 -11.09 -1.17
CA HIS A 37 -9.18 -11.42 0.23
C HIS A 37 -10.41 -11.26 1.14
N ILE A 38 -11.45 -10.53 0.71
CA ILE A 38 -12.72 -10.43 1.43
C ILE A 38 -13.67 -11.46 0.81
N LEU A 39 -13.89 -12.56 1.54
CA LEU A 39 -14.75 -13.66 1.09
C LEU A 39 -16.20 -13.40 1.49
N GLY A 40 -17.13 -13.60 0.54
CA GLY A 40 -18.56 -13.55 0.81
C GLY A 40 -19.35 -13.00 -0.38
N SER A 41 -20.57 -13.53 -0.55
CA SER A 41 -21.52 -13.10 -1.58
C SER A 41 -22.74 -12.39 -1.01
N SER A 42 -22.74 -12.10 0.30
CA SER A 42 -23.86 -11.41 0.95
C SER A 42 -23.94 -9.95 0.48
N LYS A 43 -25.15 -9.39 0.52
CA LYS A 43 -25.40 -7.99 0.15
C LYS A 43 -24.51 -7.01 0.93
N VAL A 44 -24.28 -7.28 2.21
CA VAL A 44 -23.42 -6.46 3.09
C VAL A 44 -21.96 -6.44 2.61
N VAL A 45 -21.46 -7.58 2.12
CA VAL A 45 -20.09 -7.66 1.57
C VAL A 45 -19.99 -6.92 0.23
N GLN A 46 -21.01 -7.00 -0.60
CA GLN A 46 -21.07 -6.22 -1.85
C GLN A 46 -21.07 -4.71 -1.58
N GLU A 47 -21.89 -4.24 -0.64
CA GLU A 47 -21.90 -2.84 -0.22
C GLU A 47 -20.55 -2.39 0.39
N LEU A 48 -19.85 -3.29 1.09
CA LEU A 48 -18.51 -3.03 1.59
C LEU A 48 -17.52 -2.84 0.43
N HIS A 49 -17.56 -3.69 -0.60
CA HIS A 49 -16.71 -3.55 -1.78
C HIS A 49 -16.93 -2.21 -2.50
N GLU A 50 -18.19 -1.81 -2.68
CA GLU A 50 -18.53 -0.51 -3.30
C GLU A 50 -18.01 0.67 -2.48
N LYS A 51 -18.13 0.62 -1.15
CA LYS A 51 -17.57 1.66 -0.25
C LYS A 51 -16.05 1.72 -0.35
N ILE A 52 -15.38 0.58 -0.32
CA ILE A 52 -13.92 0.49 -0.45
C ILE A 52 -13.48 1.09 -1.79
N ASP A 53 -14.17 0.75 -2.88
CA ASP A 53 -13.83 1.27 -4.21
C ASP A 53 -13.96 2.79 -4.27
N ARG A 54 -15.05 3.34 -3.72
CA ARG A 54 -15.27 4.80 -3.64
C ARG A 54 -14.16 5.49 -2.83
N ILE A 55 -13.85 4.96 -1.64
CA ILE A 55 -12.86 5.55 -0.73
C ILE A 55 -11.44 5.43 -1.28
N SER A 56 -11.13 4.37 -2.04
CA SER A 56 -9.79 4.15 -2.62
C SER A 56 -9.32 5.27 -3.56
N SER A 57 -10.26 6.00 -4.15
CA SER A 57 -9.98 7.14 -5.02
C SER A 57 -9.63 8.43 -4.25
N CYS A 58 -9.97 8.48 -2.97
CA CYS A 58 -9.79 9.64 -2.11
C CYS A 58 -8.50 9.57 -1.31
N ASP A 59 -7.83 10.72 -1.15
CA ASP A 59 -6.72 10.87 -0.23
C ASP A 59 -7.22 11.37 1.14
N VAL A 60 -7.82 10.46 1.92
CA VAL A 60 -8.38 10.75 3.24
C VAL A 60 -8.05 9.65 4.24
N ASN A 61 -8.08 9.99 5.53
CA ASN A 61 -7.97 9.00 6.61
C ASN A 61 -9.26 8.18 6.72
N VAL A 62 -9.11 6.88 6.91
CA VAL A 62 -10.23 5.92 6.94
C VAL A 62 -10.25 5.20 8.29
N LEU A 63 -11.40 5.20 8.95
CA LEU A 63 -11.65 4.43 10.16
C LEU A 63 -12.43 3.16 9.82
N ILE A 64 -11.90 2.00 10.21
CA ILE A 64 -12.55 0.69 10.02
C ILE A 64 -12.97 0.17 11.39
N SER A 65 -14.27 0.10 11.62
CA SER A 65 -14.87 -0.34 12.88
C SER A 65 -15.56 -1.70 12.71
N GLY A 66 -15.59 -2.48 13.78
CA GLY A 66 -16.22 -3.80 13.80
C GLY A 66 -15.66 -4.66 14.93
N GLU A 67 -16.31 -5.79 15.18
CA GLU A 67 -15.92 -6.74 16.23
C GLU A 67 -14.55 -7.37 15.97
N THR A 68 -13.93 -7.91 17.01
CA THR A 68 -12.65 -8.64 16.91
C THR A 68 -12.81 -9.86 16.02
N GLY A 69 -11.88 -10.10 15.10
CA GLY A 69 -11.92 -11.26 14.19
C GLY A 69 -12.71 -11.08 12.89
N THR A 70 -13.34 -9.92 12.65
CA THR A 70 -14.13 -9.64 11.43
C THR A 70 -13.30 -9.28 10.18
N GLY A 71 -11.97 -9.39 10.25
CA GLY A 71 -11.10 -9.13 9.10
C GLY A 71 -10.91 -7.63 8.77
N LYS A 72 -11.01 -6.72 9.74
CA LYS A 72 -10.76 -5.27 9.56
C LYS A 72 -9.45 -4.95 8.83
N GLU A 73 -8.41 -5.73 9.09
CA GLU A 73 -7.13 -5.59 8.41
C GLU A 73 -7.20 -5.92 6.91
N LEU A 74 -8.02 -6.91 6.51
CA LEU A 74 -8.25 -7.24 5.10
C LEU A 74 -8.93 -6.08 4.38
N ALA A 75 -9.90 -5.41 5.03
CA ALA A 75 -10.52 -4.21 4.50
C ALA A 75 -9.50 -3.06 4.33
N ALA A 76 -8.59 -2.84 5.29
CA ALA A 76 -7.53 -1.84 5.17
C ALA A 76 -6.58 -2.14 4.00
N ARG A 77 -6.17 -3.40 3.84
CA ARG A 77 -5.34 -3.84 2.71
C ARG A 77 -6.06 -3.65 1.38
N ALA A 78 -7.35 -3.98 1.31
CA ALA A 78 -8.16 -3.81 0.11
C ALA A 78 -8.18 -2.33 -0.33
N VAL A 79 -8.45 -1.40 0.61
CA VAL A 79 -8.39 0.04 0.34
C VAL A 79 -7.03 0.44 -0.22
N HIS A 80 -5.93 -0.01 0.39
CA HIS A 80 -4.57 0.31 -0.09
C HIS A 80 -4.31 -0.22 -1.51
N TYR A 81 -4.61 -1.48 -1.78
CA TYR A 81 -4.30 -2.13 -3.06
C TYR A 81 -5.12 -1.59 -4.24
N ILE A 82 -6.29 -1.03 -3.97
CA ILE A 82 -7.18 -0.47 -5.00
C ILE A 82 -6.87 1.03 -5.20
N SER A 83 -6.29 1.69 -4.20
CA SER A 83 -5.98 3.13 -4.26
C SER A 83 -4.83 3.49 -5.19
N SER A 84 -4.66 4.79 -5.43
CA SER A 84 -3.47 5.36 -6.09
C SER A 84 -2.14 5.04 -5.38
N ARG A 85 -2.22 4.64 -4.11
CA ARG A 85 -1.07 4.31 -3.24
C ARG A 85 -0.68 2.83 -3.29
N ALA A 86 -1.34 1.99 -4.10
CA ALA A 86 -1.06 0.55 -4.22
C ALA A 86 0.40 0.18 -4.60
N CYS A 87 1.15 1.14 -5.15
CA CYS A 87 2.57 0.99 -5.47
C CYS A 87 3.50 1.29 -4.28
N LYS A 88 3.00 1.91 -3.21
CA LYS A 88 3.74 2.22 -1.98
C LYS A 88 3.66 1.06 -0.98
N PRO A 89 4.61 0.95 -0.04
CA PRO A 89 4.55 -0.05 1.01
C PRO A 89 3.30 0.15 1.88
N PHE A 90 2.68 -0.96 2.28
CA PHE A 90 1.61 -1.00 3.27
C PHE A 90 2.21 -1.55 4.56
N ILE A 91 2.19 -0.76 5.63
CA ILE A 91 2.78 -1.12 6.92
C ILE A 91 1.61 -1.30 7.91
N PRO A 92 1.14 -2.53 8.14
CA PRO A 92 0.16 -2.79 9.19
C PRO A 92 0.84 -2.65 10.55
N LEU A 93 0.26 -1.85 11.44
CA LEU A 93 0.72 -1.68 12.81
C LEU A 93 -0.40 -2.09 13.77
N ASN A 94 -0.10 -2.98 14.71
CA ASN A 94 -1.01 -3.35 15.78
C ASN A 94 -0.60 -2.65 17.07
N CYS A 95 -1.27 -1.54 17.40
CA CYS A 95 -0.98 -0.75 18.60
C CYS A 95 -1.17 -1.53 19.92
N GLY A 96 -1.99 -2.58 19.92
CA GLY A 96 -2.21 -3.40 21.14
C GLY A 96 -1.09 -4.39 21.44
N ALA A 97 -0.17 -4.62 20.49
CA ALA A 97 0.97 -5.52 20.66
C ALA A 97 2.27 -4.80 21.05
N ILE A 98 2.28 -3.46 21.01
CA ILE A 98 3.47 -2.65 21.31
C ILE A 98 3.31 -2.05 22.71
N PRO A 99 4.24 -2.28 23.65
CA PRO A 99 4.19 -1.67 24.96
C PRO A 99 4.43 -0.15 24.87
N GLU A 100 3.72 0.64 25.69
CA GLU A 100 3.66 2.11 25.59
C GLU A 100 5.03 2.78 25.61
N ASN A 101 5.98 2.24 26.37
CA ASN A 101 7.35 2.74 26.48
C ASN A 101 8.20 2.55 25.21
N LEU A 102 7.78 1.67 24.29
CA LEU A 102 8.44 1.42 23.00
C LEU A 102 7.62 1.97 21.82
N PHE A 103 6.38 2.40 22.06
CA PHE A 103 5.47 2.88 21.02
C PHE A 103 6.01 4.10 20.27
N GLU A 104 6.46 5.12 20.99
CA GLU A 104 7.03 6.33 20.38
C GLU A 104 8.34 6.02 19.63
N ASN A 105 9.14 5.09 20.15
CA ASN A 105 10.41 4.70 19.54
C ASN A 105 10.22 3.98 18.20
N GLU A 106 9.21 3.10 18.09
CA GLU A 106 8.92 2.36 16.85
C GLU A 106 8.25 3.23 15.79
N LEU A 107 7.42 4.21 16.20
CA LEU A 107 6.64 5.02 15.26
C LEU A 107 7.43 6.19 14.67
N PHE A 108 8.32 6.79 15.46
CA PHE A 108 9.08 7.98 15.06
C PHE A 108 10.57 7.72 14.88
N GLY A 109 11.08 6.59 15.38
CA GLY A 109 12.52 6.36 15.50
C GLY A 109 13.12 7.26 16.60
N HIS A 110 14.34 6.91 17.03
CA HIS A 110 15.07 7.74 17.98
C HIS A 110 16.53 7.88 17.58
N ALA A 111 17.08 9.07 17.84
CA ALA A 111 18.51 9.29 17.75
C ALA A 111 19.21 8.64 18.95
N LYS A 112 20.45 8.18 18.75
CA LYS A 112 21.27 7.62 19.83
C LYS A 112 21.41 8.67 20.95
N GLY A 113 21.00 8.31 22.16
CA GLY A 113 21.01 9.19 23.34
C GLY A 113 19.75 10.03 23.58
N ALA A 114 18.64 9.80 22.88
CA ALA A 114 17.37 10.51 23.14
C ALA A 114 16.73 10.16 24.51
N PHE A 115 17.01 8.98 25.06
CA PHE A 115 16.65 8.55 26.42
C PHE A 115 17.69 7.54 26.97
N THR A 116 17.63 7.22 28.26
CA THR A 116 18.67 6.45 29.00
C THR A 116 19.02 5.07 28.43
N ASP A 117 18.16 4.47 27.61
CA ASP A 117 18.41 3.15 26.98
C ASP A 117 18.54 3.21 25.44
N ALA A 118 18.66 4.41 24.85
CA ALA A 118 18.84 4.63 23.41
C ALA A 118 20.27 4.29 22.93
N ARG A 119 20.60 2.99 22.88
CA ARG A 119 21.95 2.48 22.56
C ARG A 119 22.26 2.39 21.06
N LEU A 120 21.23 2.28 20.22
CA LEU A 120 21.35 2.11 18.76
C LEU A 120 20.54 3.20 18.04
N GLN A 121 21.08 3.72 16.93
CA GLN A 121 20.37 4.64 16.05
C GLN A 121 19.56 3.82 15.05
N GLN A 122 18.25 4.07 14.95
CA GLN A 122 17.39 3.49 13.92
C GLN A 122 17.01 4.60 12.93
N ALA A 123 17.34 4.38 11.64
CA ALA A 123 17.05 5.25 10.51
C ALA A 123 16.50 4.41 9.36
#